data_AF-A0A3D5NRB7-F1
#
_entry.id   AF-A0A3D5NRB7-F1
#
_cell.length_a   1.000
_cell.length_b   1.000
_cell.length_c   1.000
_cell.angle_alpha   90.00
_cell.angle_beta   90.00
_cell.angle_gamma   90.00
#
_symmetry.space_group_name_H-M   'P 1'
#
loop_
_entity.id
_entity.type
_entity.pdbx_description
1 polymer ?
#
loop_
_entity_poly.entity_id
_entity_poly.type
_entity_poly.pdbx_seq_one_letter_code
_entity_poly.pdbx_strand_id
1 'polypeptide(L)'
;MILYIEIKMGFVLYPGIEEKLLETIKSRGFMNRVIFSSFNHYSLARLKGLDMSAKVAPLYEEGIFEPYHYARTFGADYIHPYYKSVEQSIIEECHKQGIGVNLWTVNDKETAEYLKSIGVDAVITDYPEVLIKSIRS
;
A
#
# COMPACT_ATOMS: atom_id res chain seq x y z
N MET A 1 13.11 8.06 3.23
CA MET A 1 12.07 8.34 2.23
C MET A 1 11.65 7.03 1.59
N ILE A 2 10.36 6.76 1.56
CA ILE A 2 9.71 5.63 0.86
C ILE A 2 8.95 6.20 -0.34
N LEU A 3 8.90 5.46 -1.45
CA LEU A 3 8.17 5.80 -2.66
C LEU A 3 7.02 4.81 -2.84
N TYR A 4 5.81 5.34 -2.95
CA TYR A 4 4.62 4.56 -3.31
C TYR A 4 4.41 4.71 -4.81
N ILE A 5 4.54 3.61 -5.56
CA ILE A 5 4.39 3.60 -7.02
C ILE A 5 3.13 2.83 -7.35
N GLU A 6 2.11 3.55 -7.81
CA GLU A 6 0.88 2.92 -8.27
C GLU A 6 0.99 2.51 -9.76
N ILE A 7 0.77 1.24 -10.05
CA ILE A 7 0.49 0.76 -11.41
C ILE A 7 -0.99 1.00 -11.69
N LYS A 8 -1.28 2.04 -12.47
CA LYS A 8 -2.64 2.37 -12.89
C LYS A 8 -3.14 1.33 -13.89
N MET A 9 -4.33 0.80 -13.63
CA MET A 9 -5.10 0.08 -14.62
C MET A 9 -6.32 0.92 -15.00
N GLY A 10 -6.55 1.06 -16.29
CA GLY A 10 -7.71 1.74 -16.86
C GLY A 10 -8.00 1.15 -18.24
N PHE A 11 -8.55 1.96 -19.15
CA PHE A 11 -8.80 1.52 -20.54
C PHE A 11 -7.54 1.14 -21.32
N VAL A 12 -6.37 1.60 -20.88
CA VAL A 12 -5.08 1.32 -21.53
C VAL A 12 -4.36 0.22 -20.77
N LEU A 13 -4.01 -0.84 -21.48
CA LEU A 13 -3.09 -1.87 -21.00
C LEU A 13 -1.66 -1.46 -21.37
N TYR A 14 -0.71 -1.70 -20.46
CA TYR A 14 0.71 -1.47 -20.68
C TYR A 14 1.47 -2.80 -20.61
N PRO A 15 1.53 -3.58 -21.70
CA PRO A 15 2.28 -4.83 -21.71
C PRO A 15 3.75 -4.61 -21.30
N GLY A 16 4.24 -5.41 -20.36
CA GLY A 16 5.63 -5.35 -19.89
C GLY A 16 5.94 -4.24 -18.88
N ILE A 17 4.92 -3.55 -18.34
CA ILE A 17 5.13 -2.45 -17.40
C ILE A 17 5.78 -2.93 -16.10
N GLU A 18 5.42 -4.13 -15.62
CA GLU A 18 5.95 -4.71 -14.39
C GLU A 18 7.46 -4.97 -14.51
N GLU A 19 7.90 -5.59 -15.60
CA GLU A 19 9.31 -5.87 -15.89
C GLU A 19 10.10 -4.56 -16.00
N LYS A 20 9.59 -3.60 -16.77
CA LYS A 20 10.27 -2.32 -16.99
C LYS A 20 10.37 -1.49 -15.71
N LEU A 21 9.33 -1.52 -14.86
CA LEU A 21 9.36 -0.89 -13.54
C LEU A 21 10.42 -1.53 -12.66
N LEU A 22 10.43 -2.87 -12.53
CA LEU A 22 11.42 -3.57 -11.71
C LEU A 22 12.84 -3.28 -12.18
N GLU A 23 13.11 -3.36 -13.49
CA GLU A 23 14.42 -3.03 -14.05
C GLU A 23 14.84 -1.59 -13.71
N THR A 24 13.92 -0.63 -13.87
CA THR A 24 14.18 0.78 -13.57
C THR A 24 14.47 1.03 -12.10
N ILE A 25 13.70 0.41 -11.19
CA ILE A 25 13.90 0.57 -9.75
C ILE A 25 15.19 -0.13 -9.28
N LYS A 26 15.49 -1.31 -9.82
CA LYS A 26 16.72 -2.06 -9.54
C LYS A 26 17.97 -1.31 -9.99
N SER A 27 18.00 -0.87 -11.26
CA SER A 27 19.14 -0.15 -11.83
C SER A 27 19.47 1.15 -11.09
N ARG A 28 18.49 1.75 -10.41
CA ARG A 28 18.69 2.94 -9.57
C ARG A 28 19.02 2.64 -8.11
N GLY A 29 18.98 1.38 -7.67
CA GLY A 29 19.24 0.98 -6.28
C GLY A 29 18.11 1.31 -5.30
N PHE A 30 16.86 1.42 -5.77
CA PHE A 30 15.71 1.87 -4.96
C PHE A 30 14.84 0.74 -4.42
N MET A 31 15.13 -0.54 -4.70
CA MET A 31 14.26 -1.67 -4.32
C MET A 31 13.81 -1.66 -2.86
N ASN A 32 14.71 -1.32 -1.92
CA ASN A 32 14.40 -1.29 -0.49
C ASN A 32 13.54 -0.09 -0.05
N ARG A 33 13.25 0.85 -0.96
CA ARG A 33 12.53 2.11 -0.71
C ARG A 33 11.26 2.25 -1.52
N VAL A 34 10.83 1.22 -2.26
CA VAL A 34 9.60 1.26 -3.06
C VAL A 34 8.57 0.31 -2.47
N ILE A 35 7.32 0.76 -2.43
CA ILE A 35 6.14 -0.09 -2.28
C ILE A 35 5.32 0.09 -3.57
N PHE A 36 5.14 -1.01 -4.31
CA PHE A 36 4.30 -1.03 -5.49
C PHE A 36 2.85 -1.24 -5.08
N SER A 37 1.93 -0.49 -5.67
CA SER A 37 0.50 -0.60 -5.37
C SER A 37 -0.31 -0.65 -6.65
N SER A 38 -1.47 -1.28 -6.61
CA SER A 38 -2.38 -1.31 -7.76
C SER A 38 -3.74 -1.82 -7.32
N PHE A 39 -4.80 -1.35 -7.98
CA PHE A 39 -6.12 -2.00 -7.97
C PHE A 39 -6.14 -3.27 -8.83
N ASN A 40 -5.17 -3.42 -9.74
CA ASN A 40 -4.97 -4.65 -10.49
C ASN A 40 -4.04 -5.60 -9.71
N HIS A 41 -4.62 -6.42 -8.85
CA HIS A 41 -3.84 -7.32 -8.00
C HIS A 41 -3.07 -8.39 -8.79
N TYR A 42 -3.45 -8.69 -10.04
CA TYR A 42 -2.66 -9.55 -10.93
C TYR A 42 -1.29 -8.94 -11.26
N SER A 43 -1.22 -7.61 -11.42
CA SER A 43 0.04 -6.91 -11.65
C SER A 43 0.98 -7.05 -10.44
N LEU A 44 0.42 -6.97 -9.23
CA LEU A 44 1.18 -7.16 -7.99
C LEU A 44 1.67 -8.61 -7.82
N ALA A 45 0.81 -9.58 -8.11
CA ALA A 45 1.20 -10.99 -8.11
C ALA A 45 2.30 -11.27 -9.17
N ARG A 46 2.22 -10.63 -10.35
CA ARG A 46 3.26 -10.71 -11.38
C ARG A 46 4.57 -10.12 -10.88
N LEU A 47 4.57 -8.93 -10.27
CA LEU A 47 5.76 -8.32 -9.68
C LEU A 47 6.44 -9.25 -8.66
N LYS A 48 5.65 -9.85 -7.75
CA LYS A 48 6.16 -10.83 -6.77
C LYS A 48 6.75 -12.07 -7.44
N GLY A 49 6.10 -12.57 -8.51
CA GLY A 49 6.61 -13.69 -9.29
C GLY A 49 7.91 -13.38 -10.05
N LEU A 50 8.11 -12.13 -10.48
CA LEU A 50 9.34 -11.67 -11.14
C LEU A 50 10.47 -11.41 -10.15
N ASP A 51 10.15 -10.88 -8.96
CA ASP A 51 11.10 -10.65 -7.87
C ASP A 51 10.40 -10.64 -6.51
N MET A 52 10.69 -11.66 -5.68
CA MET A 52 10.12 -11.80 -4.34
C MET A 52 10.49 -10.65 -3.38
N SER A 53 11.58 -9.93 -3.65
CA SER A 53 11.99 -8.76 -2.86
C SER A 53 11.19 -7.49 -3.16
N ALA A 54 10.41 -7.48 -4.25
CA ALA A 54 9.53 -6.36 -4.55
C ALA A 54 8.44 -6.25 -3.48
N LYS A 55 8.36 -5.11 -2.78
CA LYS A 55 7.30 -4.88 -1.80
C LYS A 55 6.02 -4.47 -2.50
N VAL A 56 4.92 -5.17 -2.25
CA VAL A 56 3.63 -4.91 -2.92
C VAL A 56 2.49 -4.70 -1.94
N ALA A 57 1.48 -3.94 -2.37
CA ALA A 57 0.29 -3.62 -1.60
C ALA A 57 -0.97 -3.54 -2.48
N PRO A 58 -1.97 -4.43 -2.31
CA PRO A 58 -3.24 -4.31 -3.00
C PRO A 58 -4.00 -3.05 -2.56
N LEU A 59 -4.47 -2.27 -3.54
CA LEU A 59 -5.37 -1.14 -3.33
C LEU A 59 -6.82 -1.62 -3.47
N TYR A 60 -7.67 -1.23 -2.53
CA TYR A 60 -9.10 -1.52 -2.63
C TYR A 60 -9.93 -0.48 -1.89
N GLU A 61 -11.14 -0.24 -2.38
CA GLU A 61 -12.08 0.71 -1.77
C GLU A 61 -13.03 0.02 -0.80
N GLU A 62 -13.62 -1.09 -1.23
CA GLU A 62 -14.64 -1.81 -0.46
C GLU A 62 -14.05 -2.74 0.60
N GLY A 63 -14.78 -2.96 1.69
CA GLY A 63 -14.37 -3.90 2.73
C GLY A 63 -14.26 -5.32 2.19
N ILE A 64 -13.11 -5.96 2.40
CA ILE A 64 -12.86 -7.36 2.05
C ILE A 64 -12.90 -8.17 3.35
N PHE A 65 -13.57 -9.33 3.33
CA PHE A 65 -13.54 -10.26 4.45
C PHE A 65 -12.12 -10.84 4.60
N GLU A 66 -11.51 -10.66 5.78
CA GLU A 66 -10.19 -11.19 6.13
C GLU A 66 -9.09 -10.89 5.08
N PRO A 67 -8.80 -9.60 4.78
CA PRO A 67 -7.92 -9.22 3.68
C PRO A 67 -6.47 -9.69 3.86
N TYR A 68 -6.06 -9.99 5.09
CA TYR A 68 -4.77 -10.59 5.40
C TYR A 68 -4.60 -11.99 4.76
N HIS A 69 -5.66 -12.82 4.72
CA HIS A 69 -5.60 -14.11 4.04
C HIS A 69 -5.44 -13.94 2.55
N TYR A 70 -6.17 -13.00 1.96
CA TYR A 70 -6.05 -12.63 0.56
C TYR A 70 -4.63 -12.14 0.22
N ALA A 71 -4.11 -11.17 0.99
CA ALA A 71 -2.77 -10.62 0.84
C ALA A 71 -1.67 -11.71 0.85
N ARG A 72 -1.82 -12.73 1.70
CA ARG A 72 -0.87 -13.85 1.78
C ARG A 72 -0.84 -14.74 0.53
N THR A 73 -1.93 -14.79 -0.25
CA THR A 73 -2.00 -15.68 -1.43
C THR A 73 -0.94 -15.38 -2.49
N PHE A 74 -0.46 -14.13 -2.55
CA PHE A 74 0.62 -13.71 -3.45
C PHE A 74 1.77 -13.01 -2.70
N GLY A 75 1.80 -13.11 -1.37
CA GLY A 75 2.90 -12.61 -0.54
C GLY A 75 3.00 -11.09 -0.46
N ALA A 76 1.86 -10.37 -0.41
CA ALA A 76 1.87 -8.93 -0.19
C ALA A 76 2.45 -8.52 1.16
N ASP A 77 3.20 -7.43 1.18
CA ASP A 77 3.90 -6.91 2.36
C ASP A 77 3.06 -5.86 3.10
N TYR A 78 2.16 -5.21 2.38
CA TYR A 78 1.22 -4.23 2.92
C TYR A 78 -0.18 -4.47 2.32
N ILE A 79 -1.20 -3.84 2.88
CA ILE A 79 -2.50 -3.61 2.25
C ILE A 79 -2.79 -2.11 2.22
N HIS A 80 -3.43 -1.62 1.16
CA HIS A 80 -3.85 -0.23 1.02
C HIS A 80 -5.38 -0.08 0.88
N PRO A 81 -6.16 -0.29 1.97
CA PRO A 81 -7.59 0.02 1.98
C PRO A 81 -7.89 1.51 1.87
N TYR A 82 -9.06 1.84 1.34
CA TYR A 82 -9.70 3.11 1.62
C TYR A 82 -9.95 3.24 3.13
N TYR A 83 -9.65 4.40 3.72
CA TYR A 83 -9.58 4.53 5.19
C TYR A 83 -10.90 4.21 5.92
N LYS A 84 -12.04 4.26 5.23
CA LYS A 84 -13.36 3.95 5.80
C LYS A 84 -13.77 2.47 5.67
N SER A 85 -12.99 1.65 4.99
CA SER A 85 -13.31 0.23 4.75
C SER A 85 -12.52 -0.75 5.62
N VAL A 86 -11.80 -0.24 6.62
CA VAL A 86 -11.00 -1.05 7.52
C VAL A 86 -11.33 -0.77 8.98
N GLU A 87 -11.39 -1.83 9.78
CA GLU A 87 -11.57 -1.76 11.24
C GLU A 87 -10.24 -2.05 11.96
N GLN A 88 -10.12 -1.60 13.20
CA GLN A 88 -8.91 -1.83 14.02
C GLN A 88 -8.55 -3.31 14.15
N SER A 89 -9.54 -4.20 14.27
CA SER A 89 -9.33 -5.65 14.34
C SER A 89 -8.60 -6.22 13.13
N ILE A 90 -8.87 -5.66 11.94
CA ILE A 90 -8.20 -6.06 10.69
C ILE A 90 -6.74 -5.57 10.69
N ILE A 91 -6.48 -4.36 11.19
CA ILE A 91 -5.12 -3.80 11.31
C ILE A 91 -4.27 -4.70 12.21
N GLU A 92 -4.79 -5.04 13.38
CA GLU A 92 -4.11 -5.91 14.34
C GLU A 92 -3.81 -7.29 13.75
N GLU A 93 -4.74 -7.86 12.99
CA GLU A 93 -4.56 -9.17 12.37
C GLU A 93 -3.56 -9.14 11.19
N CYS A 94 -3.54 -8.07 10.40
CA CYS A 94 -2.49 -7.84 9.42
C CYS A 94 -1.11 -7.80 10.08
N HIS A 95 -0.95 -7.05 11.17
CA HIS A 95 0.32 -6.95 11.88
C HIS A 95 0.80 -8.27 12.48
N LYS A 96 -0.10 -9.09 13.06
CA LYS A 96 0.25 -10.44 13.53
C LYS A 96 0.81 -11.33 12.41
N GLN A 97 0.41 -11.06 11.17
CA GLN A 97 0.86 -11.79 9.99
C GLN A 97 2.04 -11.13 9.29
N GLY A 98 2.59 -10.04 9.84
CA GLY A 98 3.72 -9.30 9.28
C GLY A 98 3.35 -8.43 8.08
N ILE A 99 2.07 -8.09 7.91
CA ILE A 99 1.55 -7.27 6.83
C ILE A 99 1.28 -5.87 7.37
N GLY A 100 1.86 -4.84 6.74
CA GLY A 100 1.58 -3.45 7.11
C GLY A 100 0.26 -2.94 6.51
N VAL A 101 -0.27 -1.85 7.06
CA VAL A 101 -1.53 -1.22 6.63
C VAL A 101 -1.31 0.26 6.41
N ASN A 102 -1.42 0.71 5.16
CA ASN A 102 -1.39 2.15 4.84
C ASN A 102 -2.73 2.58 4.26
N LEU A 103 -3.30 3.68 4.73
CA LEU A 103 -4.67 4.08 4.34
C LEU A 103 -4.68 5.30 3.44
N TRP A 104 -5.63 5.35 2.52
CA TRP A 104 -5.83 6.46 1.58
C TRP A 104 -7.32 6.82 1.47
N THR A 105 -7.71 8.01 1.00
CA THR A 105 -6.96 9.27 1.13
C THR A 105 -7.47 9.98 2.37
N VAL A 106 -6.57 10.27 3.31
CA VAL A 106 -6.91 10.91 4.60
C VAL A 106 -6.48 12.37 4.55
N ASN A 107 -7.44 13.28 4.60
CA ASN A 107 -7.20 14.71 4.33
C ASN A 107 -7.42 15.61 5.56
N ASP A 108 -8.03 15.10 6.62
CA ASP A 108 -8.26 15.83 7.88
C ASP A 108 -7.38 15.31 9.03
N LYS A 109 -7.11 16.21 9.96
CA LYS A 109 -6.23 15.99 11.10
C LYS A 109 -6.82 14.97 12.08
N GLU A 110 -8.10 15.13 12.43
CA GLU A 110 -8.74 14.29 13.43
C GLU A 110 -8.73 12.82 13.01
N THR A 111 -9.05 12.55 11.75
CA THR A 111 -8.99 11.20 11.19
C THR A 111 -7.56 10.67 11.18
N ALA A 112 -6.57 11.47 10.76
CA ALA A 112 -5.17 11.03 10.77
C ALA A 112 -4.67 10.68 12.18
N GLU A 113 -5.05 11.46 13.20
CA GLU A 113 -4.70 11.20 14.60
C GLU A 113 -5.39 9.95 15.15
N TYR A 114 -6.65 9.74 14.81
CA TYR A 114 -7.37 8.51 15.15
C TYR A 114 -6.73 7.28 14.48
N LEU A 115 -6.45 7.33 13.18
CA LEU A 115 -5.83 6.22 12.45
C LEU A 115 -4.44 5.88 13.01
N LYS A 116 -3.67 6.89 13.41
CA LYS A 116 -2.40 6.71 14.13
C LYS A 116 -2.61 6.01 15.49
N SER A 117 -3.66 6.34 16.23
CA SER A 117 -3.90 5.77 17.56
C SER A 117 -4.32 4.29 17.51
N ILE A 118 -4.95 3.85 16.42
CA ILE A 118 -5.31 2.45 16.18
C ILE A 118 -4.22 1.64 15.43
N GLY A 119 -3.04 2.23 15.24
CA GLY A 119 -1.85 1.51 14.75
C GLY A 119 -1.63 1.52 13.24
N VAL A 120 -2.27 2.37 12.45
CA VAL A 120 -2.00 2.46 11.00
C VAL A 120 -0.53 2.83 10.73
N ASP A 121 0.12 2.15 9.79
CA ASP A 121 1.55 2.31 9.50
C ASP A 121 1.85 3.62 8.75
N ALA A 122 0.98 4.01 7.81
CA ALA A 122 1.05 5.29 7.13
C ALA A 122 -0.31 5.75 6.60
N VAL A 123 -0.45 7.07 6.42
CA VAL A 123 -1.59 7.67 5.71
C VAL A 123 -1.11 8.32 4.42
N ILE A 124 -1.86 8.11 3.34
CA ILE A 124 -1.71 8.78 2.05
C ILE A 124 -2.69 9.95 2.06
N THR A 125 -2.19 11.16 1.75
CA THR A 125 -2.92 12.42 1.89
C THR A 125 -2.62 13.35 0.72
N ASP A 126 -3.59 14.19 0.37
CA ASP A 126 -3.39 15.29 -0.57
C ASP A 126 -2.78 16.53 0.11
N TYR A 127 -2.77 16.58 1.46
CA TYR A 127 -2.34 17.74 2.26
C TYR A 127 -1.21 17.40 3.26
N PRO A 128 -0.05 16.93 2.79
CA PRO A 128 1.04 16.47 3.67
C PRO A 128 1.54 17.56 4.61
N GLU A 129 1.58 18.82 4.17
CA GLU A 129 2.03 19.95 4.99
C GLU A 129 1.13 20.24 6.19
N VAL A 130 -0.17 19.98 6.06
CA VAL A 130 -1.14 20.15 7.15
C VAL A 130 -0.93 19.05 8.19
N LEU A 131 -0.86 17.80 7.74
CA LEU A 131 -0.72 16.66 8.64
C LEU A 131 0.67 16.62 9.33
N ILE A 132 1.75 16.97 8.63
CA ILE A 132 3.10 16.99 9.23
C ILE A 132 3.18 17.97 10.40
N LYS A 133 2.56 19.16 10.29
CA LYS A 133 2.54 20.14 11.39
C LYS A 133 1.78 19.60 12.61
N SER A 134 0.71 18.85 12.38
CA SER A 134 -0.11 18.28 13.45
C SER A 134 0.54 17.11 14.17
N ILE A 135 1.25 16.25 13.44
CA ILE A 135 1.77 14.99 14.01
C ILE A 135 3.12 15.20 14.72
N ARG A 136 3.80 16.33 14.46
CA ARG A 136 5.08 16.70 15.08
C ARG A 136 4.97 17.67 16.26
N SER A 137 3.78 18.19 16.57
CA SER A 137 3.49 18.97 17.77
C SER A 137 3.21 18.06 18.96
#